data_AF-A0A2N0FRU6-F1
#
_entry.id   AF-A0A2N0FRU6-F1
#
_cell.length_a   1.000
_cell.length_b   1.000
_cell.length_c   1.000
_cell.angle_alpha   90.00
_cell.angle_beta   90.00
_cell.angle_gamma   90.00
#
_symmetry.space_group_name_H-M   'P 1'
#
loop_
_entity.id
_entity.type
_entity.pdbx_description
1 polymer ?
#
loop_
_entity_poly.entity_id
_entity_poly.type
_entity_poly.pdbx_seq_one_letter_code
_entity_poly.pdbx_strand_id
1 'polypeptide(L)'
;MERKQFLRSMGAAAAFAVSFPCLHGCSKDDATDDGGDKEVPTGVDFTLDLNDSANASLMNEGGYVLKNDVVVAKNLDGEYVAASQVCSHQGYDEVRFVSQNGGIFYCDVHGSQFEQDGSPINQVDGSPARPLKVFNIELSESILRVFE
;
A
#
# COMPACT_ATOMS: atom_id res chain seq x y z
N MET A 1 26.62 4.43 39.22
CA MET A 1 26.13 5.42 38.24
C MET A 1 27.35 6.11 37.68
N GLU A 2 27.69 5.77 36.45
CA GLU A 2 28.93 6.15 35.79
C GLU A 2 28.59 6.75 34.41
N ARG A 3 29.37 7.77 34.00
CA ARG A 3 29.40 8.42 32.68
C ARG A 3 28.31 9.44 32.32
N LYS A 4 27.97 10.36 33.24
CA LYS A 4 27.26 11.62 32.89
C LYS A 4 27.97 12.90 33.36
N GLN A 5 29.30 12.85 33.49
CA GLN A 5 30.12 14.03 33.79
C GLN A 5 31.30 14.14 32.83
N PHE A 6 31.02 14.48 31.56
CA PHE A 6 32.09 14.92 30.66
C PHE A 6 31.72 16.11 29.78
N LEU A 7 30.43 16.42 29.58
CA LEU A 7 30.02 17.56 28.74
C LEU A 7 29.36 18.68 29.55
N ARG A 8 29.96 19.05 30.68
CA ARG A 8 29.56 20.23 31.45
C ARG A 8 30.77 20.95 32.08
N SER A 9 31.68 21.44 31.25
CA SER A 9 32.48 22.63 31.57
C SER A 9 33.28 23.06 30.35
N MET A 10 33.56 24.36 30.22
CA MET A 10 34.17 25.08 29.10
C MET A 10 33.12 25.53 28.08
N GLY A 11 32.74 26.80 27.98
CA GLY A 11 33.32 28.02 28.52
C GLY A 11 32.89 29.15 27.60
N ALA A 12 32.29 30.18 28.17
CA ALA A 12 31.91 31.40 27.47
C ALA A 12 33.16 32.11 26.91
N ALA A 13 33.15 32.44 25.62
CA ALA A 13 33.75 33.64 24.99
C ALA A 13 34.12 33.35 23.52
N ALA A 14 33.33 33.89 22.59
CA ALA A 14 33.79 34.53 21.35
C ALA A 14 32.58 34.78 20.45
N ALA A 15 32.05 36.00 20.52
CA ALA A 15 31.21 36.53 19.46
C ALA A 15 32.09 36.72 18.21
N PHE A 16 31.91 35.87 17.21
CA PHE A 16 32.30 36.17 15.84
C PHE A 16 31.07 35.95 14.98
N ALA A 17 30.48 37.06 14.55
CA ALA A 17 29.49 37.05 13.48
C ALA A 17 30.19 36.55 12.20
N VAL A 18 29.92 35.30 11.85
CA VAL A 18 30.23 34.76 10.53
C VAL A 18 28.91 34.27 9.95
N SER A 19 28.51 35.00 8.91
CA SER A 19 27.46 34.73 7.93
C SER A 19 27.04 33.26 7.78
N PHE A 20 25.73 33.04 7.88
CA PHE A 20 24.99 32.03 7.11
C PHE A 20 25.38 32.11 5.63
N PRO A 21 25.43 30.99 4.86
CA PRO A 21 24.35 30.00 4.82
C PRO A 21 24.85 28.55 4.87
N CYS A 22 23.90 27.60 4.89
CA CYS A 22 24.11 26.15 4.83
C CYS A 22 24.22 25.44 6.19
N LEU A 23 23.11 25.45 6.95
CA LEU A 23 22.77 24.35 7.86
C LEU A 23 21.48 23.69 7.35
N HIS A 24 21.54 23.13 6.15
CA HIS A 24 20.80 21.91 5.84
C HIS A 24 21.66 20.78 6.42
N GLY A 25 21.26 20.21 7.55
CA GLY A 25 22.09 19.20 8.20
C GLY A 25 21.44 18.49 9.38
N CYS A 26 21.34 17.17 9.21
CA CYS A 26 21.11 16.10 10.19
C CYS A 26 19.64 15.73 10.42
N SER A 27 19.10 14.86 9.56
CA SER A 27 19.36 13.40 9.43
C SER A 27 18.47 12.60 10.37
N LYS A 28 17.50 11.93 9.75
CA LYS A 28 17.13 10.59 10.16
C LYS A 28 17.20 9.69 8.92
N ASP A 29 18.43 9.50 8.45
CA ASP A 29 18.81 8.27 7.77
C ASP A 29 19.03 7.25 8.87
N ASP A 30 17.94 6.59 9.29
CA ASP A 30 18.04 5.28 9.92
C ASP A 30 17.86 4.27 8.78
N ALA A 31 18.97 3.63 8.46
CA ALA A 31 19.22 2.63 7.42
C ALA A 31 18.01 1.83 6.89
N THR A 32 17.73 2.06 5.60
CA THR A 32 17.35 1.12 4.53
C THR A 32 16.20 0.14 4.81
N ASP A 33 15.01 0.53 4.38
CA ASP A 33 14.03 -0.37 3.80
C ASP A 33 13.41 0.35 2.59
N ASP A 34 13.93 0.05 1.40
CA ASP A 34 13.65 0.73 0.12
C ASP A 34 12.27 0.28 -0.39
N GLY A 35 11.22 0.68 0.34
CA GLY A 35 9.83 0.31 0.11
C GLY A 35 9.27 0.88 -1.18
N GLY A 36 8.25 0.25 -1.77
CA GLY A 36 7.68 0.63 -3.07
C GLY A 36 7.19 2.08 -3.20
N ASP A 37 7.01 2.82 -2.10
CA ASP A 37 6.76 4.27 -2.00
C ASP A 37 5.64 4.81 -2.90
N LYS A 38 4.82 3.92 -3.48
CA LYS A 38 3.71 4.28 -4.33
C LYS A 38 2.54 4.71 -3.46
N GLU A 39 1.94 5.82 -3.84
CA GLU A 39 0.75 6.32 -3.15
C GLU A 39 -0.46 5.43 -3.46
N VAL A 40 -1.30 5.21 -2.44
CA VAL A 40 -2.58 4.52 -2.61
C VAL A 40 -3.47 5.37 -3.54
N PRO A 41 -4.11 4.78 -4.57
CA PRO A 41 -4.90 5.55 -5.52
C PRO A 41 -6.09 6.28 -4.86
N THR A 42 -6.34 7.51 -5.33
CA THR A 42 -7.42 8.41 -4.91
C THR A 42 -8.19 8.89 -6.12
N GLY A 43 -9.44 9.35 -5.96
CA GLY A 43 -10.28 9.78 -7.07
C GLY A 43 -10.65 8.64 -8.01
N VAL A 44 -10.72 7.40 -7.51
CA VAL A 44 -11.02 6.23 -8.32
C VAL A 44 -12.47 6.30 -8.78
N ASP A 45 -12.66 6.37 -10.09
CA ASP A 45 -13.94 6.18 -10.78
C ASP A 45 -13.65 5.76 -12.22
N PHE A 46 -13.83 4.48 -12.53
CA PHE A 46 -13.65 3.96 -13.88
C PHE A 46 -14.56 2.77 -14.16
N THR A 47 -14.68 2.41 -15.43
CA THR A 47 -15.46 1.25 -15.87
C THR A 47 -14.59 0.22 -16.58
N LEU A 48 -15.08 -1.02 -16.55
CA LEU A 48 -14.62 -2.17 -17.32
C LEU A 48 -15.83 -2.73 -18.08
N ASP A 49 -15.68 -3.00 -19.38
CA ASP A 49 -16.67 -3.77 -20.13
C ASP A 49 -16.29 -5.26 -20.07
N LEU A 50 -17.15 -6.08 -19.47
CA LEU A 50 -16.94 -7.52 -19.31
C LEU A 50 -16.93 -8.28 -20.64
N ASN A 51 -17.40 -7.67 -21.73
CA ASN A 51 -17.30 -8.25 -23.08
C ASN A 51 -15.93 -8.00 -23.74
N ASP A 52 -15.11 -7.09 -23.20
CA ASP A 52 -13.77 -6.86 -23.71
C ASP A 52 -12.87 -8.05 -23.36
N SER A 53 -12.13 -8.52 -24.35
CA SER A 53 -11.12 -9.57 -24.19
C SER A 53 -10.04 -9.24 -23.16
N ALA A 54 -9.76 -7.95 -22.92
CA ALA A 54 -8.86 -7.51 -21.85
C ALA A 54 -9.38 -7.88 -20.45
N ASN A 55 -10.69 -8.07 -20.30
CA ASN A 55 -11.35 -8.39 -19.04
C ASN A 55 -11.81 -9.85 -18.94
N ALA A 56 -11.39 -10.71 -19.88
CA ALA A 56 -11.85 -12.10 -19.95
C ALA A 56 -11.54 -12.92 -18.68
N SER A 57 -10.52 -12.55 -17.90
CA SER A 57 -10.23 -13.20 -16.62
C SER A 57 -11.38 -13.03 -15.61
N LEU A 58 -12.08 -11.90 -15.62
CA LEU A 58 -13.23 -11.61 -14.75
C LEU A 58 -14.45 -12.50 -15.03
N MET A 59 -14.46 -13.27 -16.11
CA MET A 59 -15.53 -14.24 -16.38
C MET A 59 -15.44 -15.47 -15.46
N ASN A 60 -14.25 -15.76 -14.93
CA ASN A 60 -13.97 -16.94 -14.13
C ASN A 60 -13.82 -16.57 -12.65
N GLU A 61 -14.39 -17.38 -11.76
CA GLU A 61 -14.17 -17.27 -10.31
C GLU A 61 -12.67 -17.37 -9.99
N GLY A 62 -12.19 -16.46 -9.16
CA GLY A 62 -10.76 -16.29 -8.83
C GLY A 62 -9.95 -15.52 -9.85
N GLY A 63 -10.53 -15.16 -11.00
CA GLY A 63 -9.89 -14.32 -11.99
C GLY A 63 -9.88 -12.85 -11.58
N TYR A 64 -8.82 -12.13 -11.94
CA TYR A 64 -8.68 -10.70 -11.69
C TYR A 64 -8.06 -9.97 -12.87
N VAL A 65 -8.22 -8.65 -12.87
CA VAL A 65 -7.50 -7.69 -13.73
C VAL A 65 -6.92 -6.57 -12.89
N LEU A 66 -5.96 -5.85 -13.46
CA LEU A 66 -5.33 -4.68 -12.85
C LEU A 66 -5.63 -3.46 -13.71
N LYS A 67 -6.13 -2.39 -13.10
CA LYS A 67 -6.36 -1.11 -13.78
C LYS A 67 -6.25 0.04 -12.78
N ASN A 68 -5.50 1.08 -13.14
CA ASN A 68 -5.34 2.29 -12.32
C ASN A 68 -4.94 1.99 -10.86
N ASP A 69 -3.99 1.07 -10.67
CA ASP A 69 -3.53 0.62 -9.34
C ASP A 69 -4.62 -0.01 -8.47
N VAL A 70 -5.64 -0.60 -9.10
CA VAL A 70 -6.71 -1.36 -8.46
C VAL A 70 -6.71 -2.79 -9.01
N VAL A 71 -6.75 -3.75 -8.09
CA VAL A 71 -7.07 -5.16 -8.37
C VAL A 71 -8.59 -5.27 -8.38
N VAL A 72 -9.16 -5.64 -9.53
CA VAL A 72 -10.58 -5.98 -9.65
C VAL A 72 -10.67 -7.48 -9.85
N ALA A 73 -11.42 -8.18 -9.02
CA ALA A 73 -11.52 -9.64 -9.06
C ALA A 73 -12.98 -10.09 -9.07
N LYS A 74 -13.23 -11.24 -9.71
CA LYS A 74 -14.43 -12.05 -9.45
C LYS A 74 -14.06 -13.05 -8.36
N ASN A 75 -14.63 -12.90 -7.17
CA ASN A 75 -14.35 -13.77 -6.04
C ASN A 75 -14.88 -15.19 -6.29
N LEU A 76 -14.63 -16.09 -5.33
CA LEU A 76 -15.01 -17.50 -5.47
C LEU A 76 -16.51 -17.75 -5.32
N ASP A 77 -17.27 -16.77 -4.84
CA ASP A 77 -18.74 -16.80 -4.76
C ASP A 77 -19.40 -16.18 -6.00
N GLY A 78 -18.59 -15.74 -6.98
CA GLY A 78 -19.05 -15.14 -8.23
C GLY A 78 -19.38 -13.65 -8.15
N GLU A 79 -19.12 -13.01 -7.03
CA GLU A 79 -19.28 -11.56 -6.81
C GLU A 79 -18.02 -10.81 -7.26
N TYR A 80 -18.17 -9.53 -7.58
CA TYR A 80 -17.02 -8.69 -7.91
C TYR A 80 -16.54 -7.91 -6.68
N VAL A 81 -15.23 -7.88 -6.49
CA VAL A 81 -14.57 -7.13 -5.41
C VAL A 81 -13.39 -6.33 -5.97
N ALA A 82 -13.08 -5.19 -5.35
CA ALA A 82 -11.97 -4.34 -5.79
C ALA A 82 -11.19 -3.79 -4.60
N ALA A 83 -9.87 -3.82 -4.71
CA ALA A 83 -8.96 -3.26 -3.72
C ALA A 83 -7.70 -2.68 -4.35
N SER A 84 -6.98 -1.86 -3.58
CA SER A 84 -5.72 -1.26 -4.00
C SER A 84 -4.70 -2.33 -4.39
N GLN A 85 -4.06 -2.13 -5.54
CA GLN A 85 -2.87 -2.89 -5.93
C GLN A 85 -1.66 -2.50 -5.06
N VAL A 86 -1.67 -1.26 -4.55
CA VAL A 86 -0.65 -0.72 -3.65
C VAL A 86 -0.86 -1.26 -2.24
N CYS A 87 0.11 -2.03 -1.76
CA CYS A 87 0.12 -2.65 -0.45
C CYS A 87 0.24 -1.60 0.67
N SER A 88 -0.61 -1.72 1.69
CA SER A 88 -0.60 -0.84 2.86
C SER A 88 0.66 -0.98 3.73
N HIS A 89 1.50 -2.00 3.50
CA HIS A 89 2.79 -2.16 4.19
C HIS A 89 3.80 -1.09 3.73
N GLN A 90 4.41 -1.26 2.56
CA GLN A 90 5.50 -0.38 2.11
C GLN A 90 5.22 0.28 0.77
N GLY A 91 3.97 0.25 0.30
CA GLY A 91 3.61 0.94 -0.94
C GLY A 91 4.08 0.23 -2.23
N TYR A 92 4.36 -1.07 -2.20
CA TYR A 92 4.57 -1.83 -3.43
C TYR A 92 3.24 -2.15 -4.12
N ASP A 93 3.17 -2.04 -5.43
CA ASP A 93 2.01 -2.38 -6.27
C ASP A 93 1.94 -3.88 -6.62
N GLU A 94 2.18 -4.71 -5.62
CA GLU A 94 2.26 -6.17 -5.76
C GLU A 94 1.13 -6.90 -5.04
N VAL A 95 0.02 -6.22 -4.73
CA VAL A 95 -1.20 -6.90 -4.28
C VAL A 95 -1.90 -7.54 -5.47
N ARG A 96 -2.32 -8.81 -5.32
CA ARG A 96 -3.09 -9.61 -6.29
C ARG A 96 -4.23 -10.32 -5.57
N PHE A 97 -5.24 -10.76 -6.33
CA PHE A 97 -6.25 -11.68 -5.81
C PHE A 97 -5.76 -13.12 -5.94
N VAL A 98 -5.91 -13.92 -4.89
CA VAL A 98 -5.57 -15.34 -4.89
C VAL A 98 -6.70 -16.16 -4.27
N SER A 99 -6.96 -17.36 -4.81
CA SER A 99 -8.05 -18.24 -4.36
C SER A 99 -7.79 -18.96 -3.03
N GLN A 100 -6.82 -18.51 -2.24
CA GLN A 100 -6.51 -19.09 -0.93
C GLN A 100 -7.57 -18.65 0.10
N ASN A 101 -7.88 -19.50 1.08
CA ASN A 101 -8.80 -19.18 2.19
C ASN A 101 -10.17 -18.62 1.77
N GLY A 102 -10.72 -19.06 0.64
CA GLY A 102 -12.01 -18.54 0.13
C GLY A 102 -11.86 -17.31 -0.77
N GLY A 103 -10.64 -16.85 -1.03
CA GLY A 103 -10.34 -15.69 -1.85
C GLY A 103 -9.87 -14.51 -1.00
N ILE A 104 -8.61 -14.11 -1.17
CA ILE A 104 -7.98 -13.02 -0.42
C ILE A 104 -7.19 -12.10 -1.35
N PHE A 105 -6.90 -10.90 -0.87
CA PHE A 105 -5.85 -10.07 -1.46
C PHE A 105 -4.51 -10.38 -0.81
N TYR A 106 -3.48 -10.61 -1.63
CA TYR A 106 -2.15 -11.05 -1.21
C TYR A 106 -1.07 -10.19 -1.84
N CYS A 107 -0.10 -9.73 -1.05
CA CYS A 107 1.07 -9.01 -1.53
C CYS A 107 2.29 -9.93 -1.62
N ASP A 108 2.85 -10.07 -2.83
CA ASP A 108 3.97 -11.00 -3.11
C ASP A 108 5.32 -10.57 -2.51
N VAL A 109 5.46 -9.34 -2.00
CA VAL A 109 6.75 -8.83 -1.50
C VAL A 109 7.10 -9.40 -0.12
N HIS A 110 6.26 -9.14 0.87
CA HIS A 110 6.46 -9.55 2.26
C HIS A 110 5.37 -10.50 2.76
N GLY A 111 4.40 -10.84 1.91
CA GLY A 111 3.32 -11.77 2.23
C GLY A 111 2.18 -11.15 3.04
N SER A 112 1.92 -9.84 2.94
CA SER A 112 0.73 -9.22 3.54
C SER A 112 -0.54 -9.82 2.95
N GLN A 113 -1.50 -10.15 3.80
CA GLN A 113 -2.76 -10.81 3.44
C GLN A 113 -3.93 -9.99 3.97
N PHE A 114 -4.97 -9.88 3.15
CA PHE A 114 -6.17 -9.12 3.47
C PHE A 114 -7.42 -9.90 3.08
N GLU A 115 -8.43 -9.86 3.94
CA GLU A 115 -9.79 -10.23 3.56
C GLU A 115 -10.29 -9.35 2.40
N GLN A 116 -11.38 -9.76 1.77
CA GLN A 116 -11.96 -9.02 0.64
C GLN A 116 -12.52 -7.65 1.04
N ASP A 117 -12.79 -7.42 2.33
CA ASP A 117 -13.17 -6.10 2.89
C ASP A 117 -11.95 -5.21 3.23
N GLY A 118 -10.73 -5.70 2.96
CA GLY A 118 -9.47 -5.01 3.22
C GLY A 118 -8.90 -5.22 4.62
N SER A 119 -9.58 -5.96 5.49
CA SER A 119 -9.09 -6.26 6.84
C SER A 119 -7.81 -7.10 6.77
N PRO A 120 -6.73 -6.71 7.48
CA PRO A 120 -5.50 -7.50 7.45
C PRO A 120 -5.65 -8.75 8.32
N ILE A 121 -5.19 -9.90 7.82
CA ILE A 121 -5.30 -11.20 8.51
C ILE A 121 -3.97 -11.75 9.01
N ASN A 122 -2.88 -11.05 8.73
CA ASN A 122 -1.57 -11.36 9.25
C ASN A 122 -0.76 -10.11 9.59
N GLN A 123 0.37 -10.34 10.25
CA GLN A 123 1.38 -9.35 10.52
C GLN A 123 2.66 -9.74 9.77
N VAL A 124 3.33 -8.77 9.15
CA VAL A 124 4.60 -8.97 8.42
C VAL A 124 5.70 -8.16 9.11
N ASP A 125 6.90 -8.74 9.20
CA ASP A 125 8.13 -8.10 9.70
C ASP A 125 8.04 -7.42 11.08
N GLY A 126 7.06 -7.82 11.90
CA GLY A 126 6.79 -7.18 13.19
C GLY A 126 6.12 -5.79 13.08
N SER A 127 5.85 -5.30 11.87
CA SER A 127 5.13 -4.05 11.61
C SER A 127 3.66 -4.14 12.02
N PRO A 128 3.02 -3.05 12.50
CA PRO A 128 1.57 -3.05 12.74
C PRO A 128 0.79 -3.36 11.45
N ALA A 129 -0.19 -4.25 11.56
CA ALA A 129 -1.09 -4.57 10.46
C ALA A 129 -1.93 -3.33 10.07
N ARG A 130 -2.04 -3.05 8.76
CA ARG A 130 -2.78 -1.90 8.21
C ARG A 130 -3.79 -2.39 7.18
N PRO A 131 -5.03 -1.89 7.17
CA PRO A 131 -6.03 -2.32 6.19
C PRO A 131 -5.62 -1.93 4.76
N LEU A 132 -6.08 -2.71 3.79
CA LEU A 132 -5.99 -2.40 2.37
C LEU A 132 -7.19 -1.54 1.96
N LYS A 133 -6.98 -0.51 1.14
CA LYS A 133 -8.09 0.31 0.62
C LYS A 133 -8.92 -0.55 -0.33
N VAL A 134 -10.23 -0.63 -0.08
CA VAL A 134 -11.22 -1.26 -0.96
C VAL A 134 -12.03 -0.21 -1.72
N PHE A 135 -12.63 -0.62 -2.84
CA PHE A 135 -13.43 0.23 -3.70
C PHE A 135 -14.84 -0.34 -3.88
N ASN A 136 -15.80 0.56 -4.06
CA ASN A 136 -17.17 0.19 -4.38
C ASN A 136 -17.27 -0.32 -5.81
N ILE A 137 -18.26 -1.19 -6.05
CA ILE A 137 -18.54 -1.77 -7.35
C ILE A 137 -20.03 -1.64 -7.66
N GLU A 138 -20.32 -1.32 -8.91
CA GLU A 138 -21.68 -1.34 -9.47
C GLU A 138 -21.66 -2.04 -10.84
N LEU A 139 -22.47 -3.08 -10.99
CA LEU A 139 -22.64 -3.79 -12.27
C LEU A 139 -23.93 -3.34 -12.94
N SER A 140 -23.81 -2.80 -14.15
CA SER A 140 -24.93 -2.48 -15.03
C SER A 140 -24.74 -3.18 -16.36
N GLU A 141 -25.52 -4.23 -16.61
CA GLU A 141 -25.37 -5.10 -17.79
C GLU A 141 -23.95 -5.71 -17.87
N SER A 142 -23.14 -5.32 -18.86
CA SER A 142 -21.74 -5.72 -18.98
C SER A 142 -20.75 -4.68 -18.45
N ILE A 143 -21.22 -3.54 -17.97
CA ILE A 143 -20.37 -2.47 -17.48
C ILE A 143 -20.20 -2.60 -15.97
N LEU A 144 -18.98 -2.93 -15.56
CA LEU A 144 -18.56 -2.97 -14.17
C LEU A 144 -17.89 -1.65 -13.82
N ARG A 145 -18.54 -0.83 -13.00
CA ARG A 145 -17.98 0.42 -12.48
C ARG A 145 -17.28 0.17 -11.15
N VAL A 146 -16.11 0.77 -10.98
CA VAL A 146 -15.30 0.75 -9.76
C VAL A 146 -15.09 2.19 -9.30
N PHE A 147 -15.43 2.50 -8.06
CA PHE A 147 -15.39 3.87 -7.55
C PHE A 147 -15.12 3.96 -6.04
N GLU A 148 -14.74 5.14 -5.55
CA GLU A 148 -14.63 5.46 -4.12
C GLU A 148 -15.90 6.07 -3.51
#